data_AF-A0A7C5GMU1-F1
#
_entry.id   AF-A0A7C5GMU1-F1
#
_cell.length_a   1.000
_cell.length_b   1.000
_cell.length_c   1.000
_cell.angle_alpha   90.00
_cell.angle_beta   90.00
_cell.angle_gamma   90.00
#
_symmetry.space_group_name_H-M   'P 1'
#
loop_
_entity.id
_entity.type
_entity.pdbx_description
1 polymer ?
#
loop_
_entity_poly.entity_id
_entity_poly.type
_entity_poly.pdbx_seq_one_letter_code
_entity_poly.pdbx_strand_id
1 'polypeptide(L)'
;MQFIKFFLGIVLVQIITVILVLLSDSTLDSMGILRLAIPILAISMMVSFWFSSLTEHFKKDAIDKLKSDFAKEREKLKVNAEKAKTKVIKEAQKDIAYEAKTTHAKANFKVGMSFAGALAVGGLFVFAQMMTVGLLMMTTAGGAIGGYYWRGKRLGHNQQNPKEIEFTDVKVIESKKS
;
A
#
# COMPACT_ATOMS: atom_id res chain seq x y z
N MET A 1 35.51 25.99 -35.38
CA MET A 1 36.58 26.73 -36.08
C MET A 1 37.75 27.04 -35.13
N GLN A 2 38.42 26.00 -34.63
CA GLN A 2 39.52 26.12 -33.67
C GLN A 2 40.85 26.38 -34.37
N PHE A 3 41.06 25.76 -35.53
CA PHE A 3 42.19 26.00 -36.42
C PHE A 3 42.37 27.49 -36.76
N ILE A 4 41.29 28.26 -36.92
CA ILE A 4 41.36 29.71 -37.19
C ILE A 4 42.04 30.47 -36.05
N LYS A 5 41.75 30.13 -34.78
CA LYS A 5 42.33 30.83 -33.62
C LYS A 5 43.83 30.54 -33.50
N PHE A 6 44.23 29.29 -33.72
CA PHE A 6 45.64 28.91 -33.73
C PHE A 6 46.40 29.53 -34.90
N PHE A 7 45.80 29.47 -36.10
CA PHE A 7 46.34 30.09 -37.30
C PHE A 7 46.55 31.59 -37.13
N LEU A 8 45.56 32.32 -36.61
CA LEU A 8 45.66 33.76 -36.40
C LEU A 8 46.75 34.11 -35.36
N GLY A 9 46.89 33.31 -34.30
CA GLY A 9 47.98 33.46 -33.33
C GLY A 9 49.36 33.26 -33.96
N ILE A 10 49.53 32.21 -34.78
CA ILE A 10 50.79 31.94 -35.49
C ILE A 10 51.10 33.09 -36.47
N VAL A 11 50.12 33.53 -37.26
CA VAL A 11 50.28 34.65 -38.20
C VAL A 11 50.71 35.93 -37.48
N LEU A 12 50.11 36.25 -36.34
CA LEU A 12 50.50 37.42 -35.53
C LEU A 12 51.96 37.34 -35.08
N VAL A 13 52.41 36.17 -34.60
CA VAL A 13 53.79 35.96 -34.17
C VAL A 13 54.76 36.13 -35.33
N GLN A 14 54.44 35.57 -36.51
CA GLN A 14 55.27 35.72 -37.70
C GLN A 14 55.38 37.19 -38.14
N ILE A 15 54.29 37.95 -38.10
CA ILE A 15 54.30 39.39 -38.40
C ILE A 15 55.22 40.13 -37.42
N ILE A 16 55.12 39.85 -36.12
CA ILE A 16 55.97 40.47 -35.09
C ILE A 16 57.43 40.08 -35.31
N THR A 17 57.74 38.82 -35.63
CA THR A 17 59.10 38.36 -35.93
C THR A 17 59.67 39.06 -37.15
N VAL A 18 58.88 39.19 -38.22
CA VAL A 18 59.29 39.91 -39.44
C VAL A 18 59.57 41.38 -39.13
N ILE A 19 58.71 42.05 -38.37
CA ILE A 19 58.92 43.44 -37.95
C ILE A 19 60.20 43.57 -37.11
N LEU A 20 60.43 42.63 -36.19
CA LEU A 20 61.62 42.64 -35.33
C LEU A 20 62.91 42.46 -36.12
N VAL A 21 62.90 41.60 -37.15
CA VAL A 21 64.03 41.40 -38.06
C VAL A 21 64.25 42.63 -38.95
N LEU A 22 63.19 43.25 -39.46
CA LEU A 22 63.28 44.46 -40.30
C LEU A 22 63.80 45.68 -39.53
N LEU A 23 63.51 45.76 -38.23
CA LEU A 23 64.01 46.81 -37.35
C LEU A 23 65.41 46.53 -36.79
N SER A 24 65.96 45.33 -37.03
CA SER A 24 67.31 44.97 -36.62
C SER A 24 68.34 45.67 -37.49
N ASP A 25 69.45 46.06 -36.89
CA ASP A 25 70.63 46.48 -37.64
C ASP A 25 71.15 45.29 -38.49
N SER A 26 71.68 45.61 -39.66
CA SER A 26 72.15 44.65 -40.66
C SER A 26 73.44 43.91 -40.25
N THR A 27 74.05 44.33 -39.15
CA THR A 27 75.26 43.73 -38.59
C THR A 27 74.90 42.68 -37.52
N LEU A 28 75.08 41.40 -37.87
CA LEU A 28 74.89 40.28 -36.95
C LEU A 28 76.13 40.10 -36.05
N ASP A 29 76.39 41.09 -35.21
CA ASP A 29 77.40 40.97 -34.15
C ASP A 29 76.86 40.17 -32.95
N SER A 30 77.74 39.67 -32.09
CA SER A 30 77.39 38.86 -30.91
C SER A 30 76.38 39.59 -29.99
N MET A 31 76.53 40.91 -29.85
CA MET A 31 75.61 41.75 -29.08
C MET A 31 74.26 41.97 -29.81
N GLY A 32 74.26 42.03 -31.15
CA GLY A 32 73.05 42.15 -31.97
C GLY A 32 72.16 40.91 -31.88
N ILE A 33 72.78 39.72 -31.90
CA ILE A 33 72.08 38.44 -31.70
C ILE A 33 71.44 38.40 -30.32
N LEU A 34 72.17 38.81 -29.26
CA LEU A 34 71.64 38.83 -27.90
C LEU A 34 70.46 39.81 -27.75
N ARG A 35 70.53 40.98 -28.39
CA ARG A 35 69.46 41.99 -28.38
C ARG A 35 68.19 41.53 -29.08
N LEU A 36 68.29 40.66 -30.09
CA LEU A 36 67.14 40.02 -30.74
C LEU A 36 66.62 38.78 -29.99
N ALA A 37 67.51 38.00 -29.38
CA ALA A 37 67.15 36.78 -28.69
C ALA A 37 66.24 37.04 -27.47
N ILE A 38 66.50 38.13 -26.72
CA ILE A 38 65.72 38.50 -25.54
C ILE A 38 64.23 38.74 -25.87
N PRO A 39 63.85 39.64 -26.81
CA PRO A 39 62.45 39.84 -27.17
C PRO A 39 61.82 38.61 -27.83
N ILE A 40 62.57 37.84 -28.64
CA ILE A 40 62.06 36.60 -29.24
C ILE A 40 61.70 35.57 -28.15
N LEU A 41 62.54 35.43 -27.13
CA LEU A 41 62.25 34.57 -25.98
C LEU A 41 61.01 35.03 -25.22
N ALA A 42 60.89 36.33 -24.94
CA ALA A 42 59.74 36.90 -24.25
C ALA A 42 58.43 36.66 -25.03
N ILE A 43 58.45 36.90 -26.35
CA ILE A 43 57.30 36.64 -27.23
C ILE A 43 56.96 35.15 -27.25
N SER A 44 57.96 34.27 -27.37
CA SER A 44 57.77 32.82 -27.38
C SER A 44 57.14 32.33 -26.08
N MET A 45 57.57 32.86 -24.94
CA MET A 45 57.01 32.53 -23.64
C MET A 45 55.56 33.01 -23.50
N MET A 46 55.27 34.24 -23.91
CA MET A 46 53.92 34.82 -23.93
C MET A 46 52.97 34.00 -24.82
N VAL A 47 53.44 33.61 -26.00
CA VAL A 47 52.69 32.81 -26.98
C VAL A 47 52.47 31.39 -26.49
N SER A 48 53.47 30.78 -25.85
CA SER A 48 53.33 29.46 -25.22
C SER A 48 52.25 29.48 -24.13
N PHE A 49 52.21 30.55 -23.32
CA PHE A 49 51.18 30.71 -22.31
C PHE A 49 49.79 30.91 -22.94
N TRP A 50 49.69 31.74 -23.98
CA TRP A 50 48.45 31.97 -24.74
C TRP A 50 47.89 30.67 -25.34
N PHE A 51 48.74 29.87 -25.99
CA PHE A 51 48.35 28.58 -26.55
C PHE A 51 47.97 27.56 -25.48
N SER A 52 48.72 27.50 -24.38
CA SER A 52 48.39 26.62 -23.26
C SER A 52 47.00 26.93 -22.69
N SER A 53 46.72 28.22 -22.43
CA SER A 53 45.41 28.68 -21.97
C SER A 53 44.29 28.30 -22.95
N LEU A 54 44.53 28.50 -24.26
CA LEU A 54 43.56 28.12 -25.28
C LEU A 54 43.25 26.61 -25.25
N THR A 55 44.27 25.76 -25.03
CA THR A 55 44.10 24.30 -24.97
C THR A 55 43.38 23.80 -23.72
N GLU A 56 43.52 24.48 -22.59
CA GLU A 56 42.96 24.01 -21.32
C GLU A 56 41.43 24.09 -21.28
N HIS A 57 40.84 25.11 -21.93
CA HIS A 57 39.39 25.22 -22.05
C HIS A 57 38.78 24.06 -22.85
N PHE A 58 39.46 23.56 -23.88
CA PHE A 58 38.94 22.46 -24.70
C PHE A 58 38.95 21.11 -23.98
N LYS A 59 39.97 20.87 -23.15
CA LYS A 59 40.02 19.66 -22.32
C LYS A 59 38.88 19.63 -21.31
N LYS A 60 38.59 20.79 -20.70
CA LYS A 60 37.50 20.94 -19.73
C LYS A 60 36.14 20.71 -20.38
N ASP A 61 35.86 21.33 -21.53
CA ASP A 61 34.57 21.16 -22.22
C ASP A 61 34.30 19.71 -22.66
N ALA A 62 35.34 19.01 -23.16
CA ALA A 62 35.21 17.61 -23.55
C ALA A 62 34.97 16.70 -22.32
N ILE A 63 35.70 16.92 -21.23
CA ILE A 63 35.55 16.18 -19.98
C ILE A 63 34.18 16.45 -19.35
N ASP A 64 33.73 17.70 -19.33
CA ASP A 64 32.45 18.10 -18.75
C ASP A 64 31.28 17.52 -19.54
N LYS A 65 31.39 17.48 -20.88
CA LYS A 65 30.40 16.81 -21.73
C LYS A 65 30.32 15.32 -21.42
N LEU A 66 31.45 14.63 -21.39
CA LEU A 66 31.53 13.21 -21.03
C LEU A 66 30.96 12.96 -19.62
N LYS A 67 31.31 13.79 -18.65
CA LYS A 67 30.80 13.70 -17.27
C LYS A 67 29.29 13.90 -17.21
N SER A 68 28.76 14.83 -18.00
CA SER A 68 27.32 15.08 -18.09
C SER A 68 26.58 13.89 -18.72
N ASP A 69 27.16 13.26 -19.74
CA ASP A 69 26.58 12.10 -20.41
C ASP A 69 26.62 10.87 -19.50
N PHE A 70 27.73 10.63 -18.78
CA PHE A 70 27.80 9.59 -17.76
C PHE A 70 26.80 9.80 -16.61
N ALA A 71 26.59 11.05 -16.18
CA ALA A 71 25.59 11.35 -15.15
C ALA A 71 24.17 10.98 -15.63
N LYS A 72 23.83 11.32 -16.88
CA LYS A 72 22.54 10.97 -17.51
C LYS A 72 22.38 9.46 -17.68
N GLU A 73 23.42 8.74 -18.09
CA GLU A 73 23.37 7.28 -18.23
C GLU A 73 23.17 6.59 -16.88
N ARG A 74 23.88 7.04 -15.84
CA ARG A 74 23.73 6.51 -14.49
C ARG A 74 22.32 6.74 -13.93
N GLU A 75 21.75 7.91 -14.18
CA GLU A 75 20.37 8.21 -13.80
C GLU A 75 19.38 7.31 -14.53
N LYS A 76 19.51 7.15 -15.85
CA LYS A 76 18.68 6.22 -16.64
C LYS A 76 18.77 4.79 -16.12
N LEU A 77 19.98 4.32 -15.78
CA LEU A 77 20.17 2.98 -15.23
C LEU A 77 19.49 2.82 -13.87
N LYS A 78 19.62 3.81 -12.99
CA LYS A 78 18.97 3.81 -11.66
C LYS A 78 17.46 3.80 -11.79
N VAL A 79 16.89 4.66 -12.62
CA VAL A 79 15.44 4.74 -12.87
C VAL A 79 14.91 3.44 -13.46
N ASN A 80 15.64 2.83 -14.41
CA ASN A 80 15.23 1.56 -14.99
C ASN A 80 15.31 0.42 -13.97
N ALA A 81 16.34 0.38 -13.11
CA ALA A 81 16.44 -0.59 -12.03
C ALA A 81 15.33 -0.41 -10.98
N GLU A 82 14.99 0.82 -10.63
CA GLU A 82 13.87 1.13 -9.74
C GLU A 82 12.54 0.68 -10.35
N LYS A 83 12.28 1.03 -11.62
CA LYS A 83 11.09 0.57 -12.35
C LYS A 83 11.01 -0.96 -12.41
N ALA A 84 12.14 -1.65 -12.63
CA ALA A 84 12.19 -3.11 -12.64
C ALA A 84 11.86 -3.68 -11.25
N LYS A 85 12.43 -3.13 -10.17
CA LYS A 85 12.08 -3.51 -8.79
C LYS A 85 10.60 -3.27 -8.49
N THR A 86 10.04 -2.12 -8.88
CA THR A 86 8.63 -1.81 -8.68
C THR A 86 7.72 -2.78 -9.44
N LYS A 87 8.07 -3.17 -10.67
CA LYS A 87 7.32 -4.18 -11.43
C LYS A 87 7.31 -5.54 -10.72
N VAL A 88 8.48 -6.01 -10.28
CA VAL A 88 8.61 -7.28 -9.55
C VAL A 88 7.84 -7.24 -8.23
N ILE A 89 7.92 -6.16 -7.46
CA ILE A 89 7.14 -6.00 -6.23
C ILE A 89 5.64 -5.99 -6.52
N LYS A 90 5.20 -5.33 -7.60
CA LYS A 90 3.79 -5.27 -7.98
C LYS A 90 3.26 -6.62 -8.47
N GLU A 91 4.07 -7.39 -9.18
CA GLU A 91 3.75 -8.78 -9.57
C GLU A 91 3.67 -9.67 -8.34
N ALA A 92 4.68 -9.64 -7.46
CA ALA A 92 4.68 -10.38 -6.20
C ALA A 92 3.47 -10.01 -5.32
N GLN A 93 3.11 -8.72 -5.22
CA GLN A 93 1.91 -8.30 -4.49
C GLN A 93 0.61 -8.79 -5.14
N LYS A 94 0.53 -8.85 -6.47
CA LYS A 94 -0.64 -9.42 -7.16
C LYS A 94 -0.76 -10.91 -6.88
N ASP A 95 0.34 -11.65 -6.91
CA ASP A 95 0.36 -13.08 -6.65
C ASP A 95 0.01 -13.37 -5.17
N ILE A 96 0.61 -12.63 -4.24
CA ILE A 96 0.27 -12.70 -2.81
C ILE A 96 -1.20 -12.31 -2.58
N ALA A 97 -1.72 -11.28 -3.23
CA ALA A 97 -3.13 -10.89 -3.09
C ALA A 97 -4.08 -11.94 -3.68
N TYR A 98 -3.69 -12.61 -4.77
CA TYR A 98 -4.46 -13.68 -5.38
C TYR A 98 -4.48 -14.95 -4.50
N GLU A 99 -3.33 -15.35 -3.96
CA GLU A 99 -3.20 -16.45 -2.99
C GLU A 99 -3.88 -16.12 -1.66
N ALA A 100 -3.77 -14.88 -1.18
CA ALA A 100 -4.47 -14.43 0.02
C ALA A 100 -5.98 -14.41 -0.21
N LYS A 101 -6.49 -13.95 -1.36
CA LYS A 101 -7.93 -13.93 -1.66
C LYS A 101 -8.52 -15.34 -1.72
N THR A 102 -7.81 -16.29 -2.32
CA THR A 102 -8.25 -17.69 -2.41
C THR A 102 -8.15 -18.42 -1.06
N THR A 103 -7.14 -18.12 -0.25
CA THR A 103 -6.94 -18.70 1.09
C THR A 103 -7.92 -18.11 2.13
N HIS A 104 -8.12 -16.79 2.15
CA HIS A 104 -9.08 -16.12 3.03
C HIS A 104 -10.53 -16.47 2.69
N ALA A 105 -10.86 -16.69 1.42
CA ALA A 105 -12.21 -17.13 1.03
C ALA A 105 -12.55 -18.52 1.61
N LYS A 106 -11.60 -19.47 1.58
CA LYS A 106 -11.79 -20.80 2.19
C LYS A 106 -11.91 -20.75 3.71
N ALA A 107 -11.13 -19.87 4.37
CA ALA A 107 -11.19 -19.71 5.82
C ALA A 107 -12.49 -19.03 6.30
N ASN A 108 -12.91 -17.95 5.64
CA ASN A 108 -14.15 -17.24 6.00
C ASN A 108 -15.41 -18.08 5.73
N PHE A 109 -15.38 -18.93 4.70
CA PHE A 109 -16.47 -19.86 4.42
C PHE A 109 -16.66 -20.89 5.54
N LYS A 110 -15.57 -21.42 6.13
CA LYS A 110 -15.65 -22.39 7.24
C LYS A 110 -16.31 -21.78 8.49
N VAL A 111 -15.95 -20.54 8.83
CA VAL A 111 -16.51 -19.83 9.98
C VAL A 111 -17.97 -19.43 9.74
N GLY A 112 -18.31 -19.00 8.51
CA GLY A 112 -19.69 -18.69 8.12
C GLY A 112 -20.59 -19.92 8.15
N MET A 113 -20.10 -21.06 7.68
CA MET A 113 -20.84 -22.33 7.66
C MET A 113 -21.09 -22.87 9.07
N SER A 114 -20.12 -22.77 9.98
CA SER A 114 -20.31 -23.18 11.37
C SER A 114 -21.30 -22.28 12.11
N PHE A 115 -21.26 -20.96 11.87
CA PHE A 115 -22.21 -20.03 12.47
C PHE A 115 -23.63 -20.22 11.93
N ALA A 116 -23.78 -20.37 10.61
CA ALA A 116 -25.07 -20.68 9.99
C ALA A 116 -25.63 -22.03 10.48
N GLY A 117 -24.79 -23.05 10.63
CA GLY A 117 -25.17 -24.33 11.21
C GLY A 117 -25.68 -24.21 12.65
N ALA A 118 -24.97 -23.47 13.50
CA ALA A 118 -25.38 -23.23 14.89
C ALA A 118 -26.71 -22.48 14.98
N LEU A 119 -26.91 -21.44 14.16
CA LEU A 119 -28.17 -20.70 14.09
C LEU A 119 -29.33 -21.56 13.60
N ALA A 120 -29.09 -22.43 12.61
CA ALA A 120 -30.11 -23.35 12.12
C ALA A 120 -30.55 -24.35 13.21
N VAL A 121 -29.61 -24.91 13.96
CA VAL A 121 -29.91 -25.79 15.11
C VAL A 121 -30.69 -25.03 16.19
N GLY A 122 -30.27 -23.81 16.53
CA GLY A 122 -30.99 -22.96 17.48
C GLY A 122 -32.42 -22.63 17.02
N GLY A 123 -32.61 -22.32 15.74
CA GLY A 123 -33.92 -22.05 15.16
C GLY A 123 -34.87 -23.25 15.23
N LEU A 124 -34.37 -24.46 14.94
CA LEU A 124 -35.13 -25.71 15.10
C LEU A 124 -35.53 -25.95 16.56
N PHE A 125 -34.65 -25.64 17.50
CA PHE A 125 -34.93 -25.78 18.92
C PHE A 125 -36.03 -24.83 19.40
N VAL A 126 -35.97 -23.56 18.99
CA VAL A 126 -37.02 -22.56 19.29
C VAL A 126 -38.36 -22.99 18.68
N PHE A 127 -38.37 -23.51 17.46
CA PHE A 127 -39.57 -24.03 16.82
C PHE A 127 -40.21 -25.18 17.62
N ALA A 128 -39.40 -26.15 18.05
CA ALA A 128 -39.87 -27.27 18.89
C ALA A 128 -40.45 -26.79 20.24
N GLN A 129 -39.82 -25.79 20.86
CA GLN A 129 -40.34 -25.19 22.08
C GLN A 129 -41.68 -24.50 21.85
N MET A 130 -41.84 -23.78 20.73
CA MET A 130 -43.10 -23.10 20.41
C MET A 130 -44.25 -24.09 20.16
N MET A 131 -43.96 -25.22 19.51
CA MET A 131 -44.94 -26.32 19.37
C MET A 131 -45.35 -26.88 20.73
N THR A 132 -44.39 -27.08 21.64
CA THR A 132 -44.64 -27.62 22.98
C THR A 132 -45.49 -26.67 23.81
N VAL A 133 -45.16 -25.37 23.81
CA VAL A 133 -45.94 -24.32 24.49
C VAL A 133 -47.34 -24.20 23.89
N GLY A 134 -47.48 -24.26 22.56
CA GLY A 134 -48.78 -24.23 21.88
C GLY A 134 -49.69 -25.39 22.28
N LEU A 135 -49.15 -26.61 22.31
CA LEU A 135 -49.86 -27.81 22.76
C LEU A 135 -50.28 -27.73 24.22
N LEU A 136 -49.38 -27.27 25.10
CA LEU A 136 -49.69 -27.03 26.51
C LEU A 136 -50.81 -26.01 26.66
N MET A 137 -50.73 -24.88 25.96
CA MET A 137 -51.74 -23.83 26.02
C MET A 137 -53.11 -24.33 25.54
N MET A 138 -53.17 -25.07 24.43
CA MET A 138 -54.41 -25.67 23.92
C MET A 138 -54.99 -26.70 24.89
N THR A 139 -54.15 -27.54 25.48
CA THR A 139 -54.58 -28.56 26.44
C THR A 139 -55.08 -27.93 27.74
N THR A 140 -54.39 -26.89 28.24
CA THR A 140 -54.81 -26.14 29.42
C THR A 140 -56.12 -25.39 29.17
N ALA A 141 -56.23 -24.67 28.05
CA ALA A 141 -57.44 -23.94 27.69
C ALA A 141 -58.62 -24.88 27.41
N GLY A 142 -58.40 -25.94 26.63
CA GLY A 142 -59.40 -26.96 26.33
C GLY A 142 -59.84 -27.75 27.57
N GLY A 143 -58.91 -28.08 28.46
CA GLY A 143 -59.19 -28.73 29.73
C GLY A 143 -60.00 -27.85 30.69
N ALA A 144 -59.67 -26.56 30.77
CA ALA A 144 -60.45 -25.59 31.55
C ALA A 144 -61.89 -25.49 31.02
N ILE A 145 -62.06 -25.22 29.72
CA ILE A 145 -63.38 -25.07 29.09
C ILE A 145 -64.19 -26.37 29.19
N GLY A 146 -63.58 -27.52 28.86
CA GLY A 146 -64.22 -28.83 28.95
C GLY A 146 -64.62 -29.22 30.37
N GLY A 147 -63.79 -28.87 31.36
CA GLY A 147 -64.09 -29.08 32.79
C GLY A 147 -65.31 -28.28 33.25
N TYR A 148 -65.39 -26.99 32.91
CA TYR A 148 -66.56 -26.16 33.21
C TYR A 148 -67.82 -26.66 32.50
N TYR A 149 -67.72 -27.07 31.24
CA TYR A 149 -68.84 -27.66 30.50
C TYR A 149 -69.36 -28.96 31.15
N TRP A 150 -68.46 -29.88 31.51
CA TRP A 150 -68.83 -31.14 32.18
C TRP A 150 -69.44 -30.88 33.57
N ARG A 151 -68.92 -29.91 34.31
CA ARG A 151 -69.46 -29.54 35.63
C ARG A 151 -70.85 -28.92 35.51
N GLY A 152 -71.08 -28.06 34.51
CA GLY A 152 -72.40 -27.52 34.19
C GLY A 152 -73.41 -28.62 33.84
N LYS A 153 -73.00 -29.64 33.07
CA LYS A 153 -73.84 -30.78 32.74
C LYS A 153 -74.15 -31.67 33.95
N ARG A 154 -73.19 -31.88 34.87
CA ARG A 154 -73.45 -32.59 36.14
C ARG A 154 -74.40 -31.81 37.04
N LEU A 155 -74.25 -30.49 37.16
CA LEU A 155 -75.16 -29.67 37.96
C LEU A 155 -76.59 -29.68 37.39
N GLY A 156 -76.73 -29.65 36.05
CA GLY A 156 -78.03 -29.84 35.39
C GLY A 156 -78.66 -31.21 35.58
N HIS A 157 -77.84 -32.28 35.64
CA HIS A 157 -78.33 -33.65 35.86
C HIS A 157 -78.56 -33.97 37.36
N ASN A 158 -77.84 -33.31 38.27
CA ASN A 158 -77.98 -33.47 39.72
C ASN A 158 -79.13 -32.62 40.29
N GLN A 159 -79.64 -31.64 39.54
CA GLN A 159 -80.84 -30.88 39.89
C GLN A 159 -82.15 -31.60 39.51
N GLN A 160 -82.09 -32.67 38.71
CA GLN A 160 -83.25 -33.51 38.35
C GLN A 160 -83.38 -34.79 39.20
N ASN A 161 -82.51 -34.99 40.20
CA ASN A 161 -82.66 -36.10 41.13
C ASN A 161 -82.19 -35.68 42.54
N PRO A 162 -83.04 -34.99 43.33
CA PRO A 162 -82.77 -34.82 44.74
C PRO A 162 -82.86 -36.21 45.38
N LYS A 163 -81.72 -36.83 45.65
CA LYS A 163 -81.69 -37.90 46.64
C LYS A 163 -81.94 -37.25 48.00
N GLU A 164 -83.20 -37.35 48.44
CA GLU A 164 -83.62 -37.16 49.81
C GLU A 164 -82.60 -37.85 50.73
N ILE A 165 -81.98 -37.09 51.62
CA ILE A 165 -81.37 -37.64 52.82
C ILE A 165 -82.29 -37.22 53.95
N GLU A 166 -83.22 -38.13 54.20
CA GLU A 166 -83.94 -38.43 55.41
C GLU A 166 -83.33 -37.76 56.67
N PHE A 167 -84.11 -36.90 57.31
CA PHE A 167 -83.88 -36.46 58.67
C PHE A 167 -84.05 -37.68 59.59
N THR A 168 -82.95 -38.22 60.10
CA THR A 168 -82.97 -39.09 61.29
C THR A 168 -82.23 -38.40 62.42
N ASP A 169 -82.94 -38.32 63.55
CA ASP A 169 -82.63 -37.63 64.79
C ASP A 169 -81.16 -37.69 65.24
N VAL A 170 -80.63 -36.51 65.54
CA VAL A 170 -79.41 -36.32 66.31
C VAL A 170 -79.69 -36.73 67.76
N LYS A 171 -79.38 -37.99 68.09
CA LYS A 171 -79.25 -38.42 69.48
C LYS A 171 -77.88 -37.97 70.01
N VAL A 172 -77.92 -36.92 70.83
CA VAL A 172 -76.85 -36.45 71.71
C VAL A 172 -76.34 -37.63 72.55
N ILE A 173 -75.05 -37.96 72.43
CA ILE A 173 -74.28 -38.52 73.55
C ILE A 173 -72.88 -37.89 73.55
N GLU A 174 -72.58 -37.38 74.73
CA GLU A 174 -71.41 -36.69 75.21
C GLU A 174 -70.07 -37.41 75.02
N SER A 175 -69.02 -36.59 74.91
CA SER A 175 -67.77 -36.65 75.69
C SER A 175 -67.13 -38.02 75.98
N LYS A 176 -65.94 -38.26 75.41
CA LYS A 176 -64.77 -38.50 76.27
C LYS A 176 -63.43 -38.29 75.57
N LYS A 177 -62.60 -37.51 76.25
CA LYS A 177 -61.17 -37.27 76.08
C LYS A 177 -60.37 -38.49 76.54
N SER A 178 -59.31 -38.85 75.79
CA SER A 178 -58.04 -39.35 76.33
C SER A 178 -56.93 -39.07 75.34
#